data_AF-A0ABD6QG49-F1
#
_entry.id   AF-A0ABD6QG49-F1
#
_cell.length_a   1.000
_cell.length_b   1.000
_cell.length_c   1.000
_cell.angle_alpha   90.00
_cell.angle_beta   90.00
_cell.angle_gamma   90.00
#
_symmetry.space_group_name_H-M   'P 1'
#
loop_
_entity.id
_entity.type
_entity.pdbx_description
1 polymer ?
#
loop_
_entity_poly.entity_id
_entity_poly.type
_entity_poly.pdbx_seq_one_letter_code
_entity_poly.pdbx_strand_id
1 'polypeptide(L)' 'MDVLHYPGNCTNFDPDQVLGPDQFRGCWAIKSATYDSSLDRTEVALRPIPPAELVERAQAAHAHLEKRFRVLELFGGVL' A
#
# COMPACT_ATOMS: atom_id res chain seq x y z
N MET A 1 -6.77 -1.78 -18.10
CA MET A 1 -5.94 -2.21 -16.95
C MET A 1 -5.12 -0.99 -16.58
N ASP A 2 -5.23 -0.52 -15.35
CA ASP A 2 -4.55 0.70 -14.91
C ASP A 2 -3.08 0.36 -14.61
N VAL A 3 -2.17 0.82 -15.46
CA VAL A 3 -0.73 0.51 -15.40
C VAL A 3 0.06 1.80 -15.34
N LEU A 4 0.98 1.89 -14.38
CA LEU A 4 1.95 2.96 -14.25
C LEU A 4 3.31 2.49 -14.76
N HIS A 5 4.05 3.41 -15.38
CA HIS A 5 5.38 3.14 -15.90
C HIS A 5 6.40 3.96 -15.11
N TYR A 6 7.39 3.29 -14.54
CA TYR A 6 8.48 3.92 -13.80
C TYR A 6 9.81 3.61 -14.47
N PRO A 7 10.74 4.57 -14.57
CA PRO A 7 12.09 4.28 -15.01
C PRO A 7 12.83 3.44 -13.96
N GLY A 8 13.67 2.51 -14.40
CA GLY A 8 14.46 1.64 -13.53
C GLY A 8 13.70 0.44 -12.96
N ASN A 9 14.40 -0.32 -12.10
CA ASN A 9 13.84 -1.47 -11.39
C ASN A 9 13.14 -1.03 -10.10
N CYS A 10 11.82 -0.87 -10.18
CA CYS A 10 10.93 -0.51 -9.09
C CYS A 10 10.04 -1.70 -8.68
N THR A 11 10.57 -2.92 -8.74
CA THR A 11 9.82 -4.14 -8.35
C THR A 11 9.64 -4.30 -6.84
N ASN A 12 10.47 -3.63 -6.04
CA ASN A 12 10.33 -3.60 -4.60
C ASN A 12 9.30 -2.53 -4.21
N PHE A 13 8.05 -2.93 -4.04
CA PHE A 13 6.95 -2.08 -3.59
C PHE A 13 6.34 -2.64 -2.31
N ASP A 14 5.70 -1.76 -1.53
CA ASP A 14 4.94 -2.17 -0.35
C ASP A 14 3.54 -2.67 -0.81
N PRO A 15 3.21 -3.96 -0.61
CA PRO A 15 1.93 -4.53 -1.03
C PRO A 15 0.73 -3.97 -0.25
N ASP A 16 0.97 -3.39 0.92
CA ASP A 16 -0.07 -2.78 1.75
C ASP A 16 -0.29 -1.30 1.42
N GLN A 17 0.55 -0.72 0.56
CA GLN A 17 0.44 0.66 0.13
C GLN A 17 -0.89 0.91 -0.60
N VAL A 18 -1.61 1.91 -0.11
CA VAL A 18 -2.82 2.44 -0.74
C VAL A 18 -2.51 3.77 -1.40
N LEU A 19 -2.87 3.91 -2.68
CA LEU A 19 -2.76 5.11 -3.47
C LEU A 19 -4.12 5.81 -3.56
N GLY A 20 -4.18 7.11 -3.27
CA GLY A 20 -5.39 7.90 -3.42
C GLY A 20 -5.65 8.88 -2.26
N PRO A 21 -6.84 9.49 -2.20
CA PRO A 21 -7.92 9.37 -3.19
C PRO A 21 -7.58 10.08 -4.51
N ASP A 22 -7.97 9.49 -5.64
CA ASP A 22 -7.88 10.15 -6.95
C ASP A 22 -8.98 11.21 -7.14
N GLN A 23 -9.01 11.86 -8.32
CA GLN A 23 -10.00 12.88 -8.66
C GLN A 23 -11.47 12.40 -8.62
N PHE A 24 -11.70 11.08 -8.67
CA PHE A 24 -13.01 10.43 -8.56
C PHE A 24 -13.24 9.78 -7.19
N ARG A 25 -12.37 10.06 -6.21
CA ARG A 25 -12.38 9.47 -4.86
C ARG A 25 -12.10 7.97 -4.83
N GLY A 26 -11.53 7.42 -5.90
CA GLY A 26 -11.05 6.05 -5.96
C GLY A 26 -9.75 5.87 -5.17
N CYS A 27 -9.60 4.71 -4.53
CA CYS A 27 -8.34 4.27 -3.94
C CYS A 27 -7.84 3.03 -4.67
N TRP A 28 -6.53 2.88 -4.77
CA TRP A 28 -5.87 1.87 -5.59
C TRP A 28 -4.78 1.15 -4.80
N ALA A 29 -4.64 -0.16 -5.03
CA ALA A 29 -3.54 -0.95 -4.51
C ALA A 29 -2.64 -1.40 -5.67
N ILE A 30 -1.35 -1.56 -5.38
CA ILE A 30 -0.43 -2.19 -6.33
C ILE A 30 -0.72 -3.70 -6.34
N LYS A 31 -0.98 -4.24 -7.52
CA LYS A 31 -1.22 -5.67 -7.74
C LYS A 31 0.06 -6.42 -8.10
N SER A 32 0.89 -5.81 -8.95
CA SER A 32 2.15 -6.42 -9.42
C SER A 32 3.06 -5.34 -9.98
N ALA A 33 4.37 -5.59 -9.92
CA ALA A 33 5.38 -4.78 -10.59
C ALA A 33 6.29 -5.72 -11.41
N THR A 34 6.47 -5.41 -12.70
CA THR A 34 7.27 -6.20 -13.63
C THR A 34 8.32 -5.30 -14.26
N TYR A 35 9.60 -5.63 -14.09
CA TYR A 35 10.70 -4.88 -14.69
C TYR A 35 11.12 -5.47 -16.04
N ASP A 36 11.20 -4.60 -17.05
CA ASP A 36 11.77 -4.88 -18.37
C ASP A 36 13.15 -4.22 -18.47
N SER A 37 14.19 -5.06 -18.53
CA SER A 37 15.58 -4.62 -18.63
C SER A 37 15.97 -4.06 -20.00
N SER A 38 15.20 -4.36 -21.05
CA SER A 38 15.47 -3.85 -22.40
C SER A 38 15.09 -2.38 -22.56
N LEU A 39 14.09 -1.95 -21.80
CA LEU A 39 13.55 -0.59 -21.80
C LEU A 39 13.90 0.20 -20.54
N ASP A 40 14.65 -0.41 -19.62
CA ASP A 40 14.97 0.11 -18.28
C ASP A 40 13.72 0.67 -17.58
N ARG A 41 12.66 -0.16 -17.51
CA ARG A 41 11.33 0.29 -17.11
C ARG A 41 10.59 -0.76 -16.29
N THR A 42 9.92 -0.32 -15.24
CA THR A 42 8.98 -1.13 -14.45
C THR A 42 7.55 -0.77 -14.77
N GLU A 43 6.74 -1.79 -15.05
CA GLU A 43 5.30 -1.71 -15.22
C GLU A 43 4.60 -2.12 -13.92
N VAL A 44 3.86 -1.20 -13.33
CA VAL A 44 3.14 -1.40 -12.07
C VAL A 44 1.65 -1.47 -12.37
N ALA A 45 1.06 -2.64 -12.21
CA ALA A 45 -0.37 -2.85 -12.38
C ALA A 45 -1.12 -2.49 -11.10
N LEU A 46 -2.17 -1.69 -11.23
CA LEU A 46 -3.03 -1.28 -10.13
C LEU A 46 -4.35 -2.05 -10.14
N ARG A 47 -4.96 -2.18 -8.96
CA ARG A 47 -6.35 -2.59 -8.81
C ARG A 47 -7.11 -1.56 -7.97
N PRO A 48 -8.39 -1.30 -8.27
CA PRO A 48 -9.22 -0.48 -7.41
C PRO A 48 -9.46 -1.21 -6.08
N ILE A 49 -9.52 -0.46 -4.99
CA ILE A 49 -9.87 -0.96 -3.66
C ILE A 49 -11.32 -0.57 -3.36
N PRO A 50 -12.24 -1.53 -3.21
CA PRO A 50 -13.61 -1.24 -2.82
C PRO A 50 -13.69 -0.58 -1.44
N PRO A 51 -14.70 0.27 -1.17
CA PRO A 51 -14.86 0.92 0.14
C PRO A 51 -14.91 -0.04 1.34
N ALA A 52 -15.51 -1.22 1.17
CA ALA A 52 -15.54 -2.24 2.23
C ALA A 52 -14.13 -2.71 2.62
N GLU A 53 -13.27 -2.98 1.63
CA GLU A 53 -11.88 -3.39 1.87
C GLU A 53 -11.06 -2.25 2.54
N LEU A 54 -11.34 -0.98 2.20
CA LEU A 54 -10.70 0.16 2.87
C LEU A 54 -11.05 0.23 4.36
N VAL A 55 -12.30 -0.05 4.72
CA VAL A 55 -12.75 -0.07 6.12
C VAL A 55 -12.07 -1.21 6.88
N GLU A 56 -12.00 -2.40 6.29
CA GLU A 56 -11.30 -3.55 6.89
C GLU A 56 -9.82 -3.26 7.13
N ARG A 57 -9.13 -2.66 6.14
CA ARG A 57 -7.73 -2.23 6.28
C ARG A 57 -7.55 -1.19 7.39
N ALA A 58 -8.44 -0.20 7.48
CA ALA A 58 -8.40 0.82 8.52
C ALA A 58 -8.59 0.24 9.93
N GLN A 59 -9.46 -0.76 10.08
CA GLN A 59 -9.66 -1.48 11.34
C GLN A 59 -8.43 -2.30 11.72
N ALA A 60 -7.83 -3.02 10.75
CA ALA A 60 -6.61 -3.79 10.99
C ALA A 60 -5.44 -2.90 11.43
N ALA A 61 -5.28 -1.73 10.79
CA ALA A 61 -4.26 -0.76 11.16
C ALA A 61 -4.46 -0.21 12.59
N HIS A 62 -5.70 0.12 12.97
CA HIS A 62 -6.03 0.53 14.33
C HIS A 62 -5.71 -0.55 15.36
N ALA A 63 -6.13 -1.79 15.12
CA ALA A 63 -5.86 -2.91 16.03
C ALA A 63 -4.35 -3.15 16.21
N HIS A 64 -3.54 -2.94 15.16
CA HIS A 64 -2.08 -3.05 15.25
C HIS A 64 -1.47 -1.91 16.09
N LEU A 65 -1.96 -0.68 15.94
CA LEU A 65 -1.54 0.46 16.77
C LEU A 65 -1.90 0.24 18.24
N GLU A 66 -3.13 -0.20 18.55
CA GLU A 66 -3.56 -0.50 19.91
C GLU A 66 -2.66 -1.54 20.59
N LYS A 67 -2.31 -2.62 19.87
CA LYS A 67 -1.35 -3.62 20.37
C LYS A 67 0.01 -3.00 20.68
N ARG A 68 0.50 -2.12 19.80
CA ARG A 68 1.80 -1.44 20.00
C ARG A 68 1.76 -0.51 21.22
N PHE A 69 0.69 0.26 21.39
CA PHE A 69 0.49 1.07 22.60
C PHE A 69 0.42 0.20 23.85
N ARG A 70 -0.28 -0.93 23.80
CA ARG A 70 -0.38 -1.84 24.95
C ARG A 70 0.98 -2.41 25.37
N VAL A 71 1.84 -2.76 24.41
CA VAL A 71 3.21 -3.19 24.71
C VAL A 71 4.00 -2.07 25.38
N LEU A 72 3.90 -0.84 24.89
CA LEU A 72 4.57 0.32 25.52
C LEU A 72 4.11 0.56 26.95
N GLU A 73 2.79 0.48 27.22
CA GLU A 73 2.23 0.58 28.57
C GLU A 73 2.79 -0.48 29.52
N LEU A 74 2.88 -1.73 29.06
CA LEU A 74 3.35 -2.85 29.89
C LEU A 74 4.84 -2.76 30.23
N PHE A 75 5.65 -2.15 29.37
CA PHE A 75 7.10 -2.08 29.53
C PHE A 75 7.63 -0.66 29.80
N GLY A 76 6.75 0.32 30.06
CA GLY A 76 7.12 1.68 30.45
C GLY A 76 7.87 2.48 29.38
N GLY A 77 7.69 2.14 28.10
CA GLY A 77 8.37 2.80 26.98
C GLY A 77 7.72 4.13 26.59
N VAL A 78 8.53 5.16 26.33
CA VAL A 78 8.09 6.46 25.79
C VAL A 78 8.32 6.48 24.28
N LEU A 79 7.37 7.02 23.51
CA LEU A 79 7.41 7.18 22.05
C LEU A 79 8.48 8.18 21.57
#